data_AF-A0A853XGX7-F1
#
_entry.id   AF-A0A853XGX7-F1
#
_cell.length_a   1.000
_cell.length_b   1.000
_cell.length_c   1.000
_cell.angle_alpha   90.00
_cell.angle_beta   90.00
_cell.angle_gamma   90.00
#
_symmetry.space_group_name_H-M   'P 1'
#
loop_
_entity.id
_entity.type
_entity.pdbx_description
1 polymer ?
#
loop_
_entity_poly.entity_id
_entity_poly.type
_entity_poly.pdbx_seq_one_letter_code
_entity_poly.pdbx_strand_id
1 'polypeptide(L)' 'MSLDDKFNLEKRIFIRLIENHKQKRDIFSTTMVLAYEHGLQVLEEIYELSKQEKEEEYPF' A
#
# COMPACT_ATOMS: atom_id res chain seq x y z
N MET A 1 11.07 7.82 11.21
CA MET A 1 10.04 8.01 10.17
C MET A 1 8.69 7.97 10.83
N SER A 2 7.86 8.98 10.54
CA SER A 2 6.46 9.01 10.98
C SER A 2 5.68 7.85 10.35
N LEU A 3 4.47 7.58 10.85
CA LEU A 3 3.57 6.60 10.23
C LEU A 3 3.27 7.00 8.77
N ASP A 4 3.08 8.29 8.52
CA ASP A 4 2.82 8.84 7.18
C ASP A 4 4.01 8.64 6.24
N ASP A 5 5.24 8.84 6.73
CA ASP A 5 6.45 8.60 5.94
C ASP A 5 6.58 7.13 5.54
N LYS A 6 6.29 6.22 6.49
CA LYS A 6 6.35 4.77 6.24
C LYS A 6 5.28 4.34 5.24
N PHE A 7 4.04 4.82 5.43
CA PHE A 7 2.93 4.54 4.52
C PHE A 7 3.23 5.03 3.10
N ASN A 8 3.68 6.27 2.95
CA ASN A 8 4.00 6.84 1.63
C ASN A 8 5.17 6.12 0.95
N LEU A 9 6.15 5.65 1.71
CA LEU A 9 7.26 4.85 1.18
C LEU A 9 6.73 3.52 0.62
N GLU A 10 5.97 2.77 1.42
CA GLU A 10 5.46 1.45 1.02
C GLU A 10 4.47 1.57 -0.16
N LYS A 11 3.56 2.56 -0.13
CA LYS A 11 2.65 2.85 -1.25
C LYS A 11 3.42 3.10 -2.55
N ARG A 12 4.51 3.88 -2.50
CA ARG A 12 5.35 4.14 -3.68
C ARG A 12 6.04 2.87 -4.19
N ILE A 13 6.43 1.96 -3.30
CA ILE A 13 7.03 0.67 -3.67
C ILE A 13 6.01 -0.18 -4.43
N PHE A 14 4.80 -0.35 -3.89
CA PHE A 14 3.73 -1.10 -4.55
C PHE A 14 3.40 -0.55 -5.94
N ILE A 15 3.21 0.77 -6.06
CA ILE A 15 2.90 1.42 -7.34
C ILE A 15 4.00 1.13 -8.38
N ARG A 16 5.27 1.28 -8.01
CA ARG A 16 6.40 1.01 -8.92
C ARG A 16 6.48 -0.45 -9.35
N LEU A 17 6.20 -1.39 -8.44
CA LEU A 17 6.17 -2.81 -8.77
C LEU A 17 5.04 -3.12 -9.74
N ILE A 18 3.84 -2.58 -9.49
CA ILE A 18 2.68 -2.73 -10.36
C ILE A 18 2.98 -2.18 -11.76
N GLU A 19 3.51 -0.96 -11.87
CA GLU A 19 3.87 -0.35 -13.15
C GLU A 19 4.93 -1.17 -13.92
N ASN A 20 5.98 -1.60 -13.22
CA ASN A 20 7.05 -2.41 -13.80
C ASN A 20 6.53 -3.74 -14.33
N HIS A 21 5.65 -4.41 -13.60
CA HIS A 21 5.04 -5.65 -14.05
C HIS A 21 4.04 -5.38 -15.19
N LYS A 22 3.17 -4.37 -15.12
CA LYS A 22 2.26 -4.01 -16.22
C LYS A 22 2.98 -3.76 -17.56
N GLN A 23 4.21 -3.24 -17.54
CA GLN A 23 5.03 -3.07 -18.75
C GLN A 23 5.70 -4.35 -19.24
N LYS A 24 5.91 -5.34 -18.37
CA LYS A 24 6.53 -6.63 -18.70
C LYS A 24 5.49 -7.62 -19.21
N ARG A 25 5.73 -8.18 -20.39
CA ARG A 25 4.95 -9.32 -20.96
C ARG A 25 5.43 -10.67 -20.41
N ASP A 26 5.73 -10.73 -19.12
CA ASP A 26 6.10 -11.98 -18.45
C ASP A 26 4.84 -12.77 -18.05
N ILE A 27 4.94 -14.10 -18.09
CA ILE A 27 3.84 -15.04 -17.80
C ILE A 27 3.32 -14.84 -16.37
N PHE A 28 4.19 -14.48 -15.44
CA PHE A 28 3.83 -14.23 -14.04
C PHE A 28 3.42 -12.78 -13.77
N SER A 29 3.50 -11.91 -14.78
CA SER A 29 3.28 -10.48 -14.58
C SER A 29 1.89 -10.16 -14.06
N THR A 30 0.86 -10.78 -14.64
CA THR A 30 -0.54 -10.59 -14.22
C THR A 30 -0.75 -11.01 -12.76
N THR A 31 -0.20 -12.15 -12.35
CA THR A 31 -0.32 -12.63 -10.96
C THR A 31 0.39 -11.70 -9.99
N MET A 32 1.57 -11.19 -10.36
CA MET A 32 2.31 -10.23 -9.54
C MET A 32 1.55 -8.90 -9.40
N VAL A 33 0.96 -8.39 -10.49
CA VAL A 33 0.13 -7.18 -10.44
C VAL A 33 -1.02 -7.35 -9.45
N LEU A 34 -1.75 -8.47 -9.52
CA LEU A 34 -2.87 -8.75 -8.61
C LEU A 34 -2.41 -8.83 -7.16
N ALA A 35 -1.29 -9.50 -6.89
CA ALA A 35 -0.74 -9.61 -5.54
C ALA A 35 -0.34 -8.24 -4.97
N TYR A 36 0.28 -7.39 -5.78
CA TYR A 36 0.67 -6.04 -5.37
C TYR A 36 -0.51 -5.09 -5.21
N GLU A 37 -1.52 -5.18 -6.07
CA GLU A 37 -2.77 -4.40 -5.94
C GLU A 37 -3.50 -4.78 -4.64
N HIS A 38 -3.60 -6.08 -4.33
CA HIS A 38 -4.16 -6.53 -3.05
C HIS A 38 -3.33 -6.05 -1.85
N GLY A 39 -2.00 -6.16 -1.91
CA GLY A 39 -1.12 -5.67 -0.84
C GLY A 39 -1.25 -4.16 -0.61
N LEU A 40 -1.40 -3.39 -1.68
CA LEU A 40 -1.64 -1.94 -1.60
C LEU A 40 -2.98 -1.62 -0.93
N GLN A 41 -4.05 -2.34 -1.29
CA GLN A 41 -5.36 -2.14 -0.66
C GLN A 41 -5.31 -2.40 0.85
N VAL A 42 -4.73 -3.52 1.28
CA VAL A 42 -4.59 -3.85 2.70
C VAL A 42 -3.74 -2.82 3.43
N LEU A 43 -2.66 -2.32 2.80
CA LEU A 43 -1.83 -1.26 3.38
C LEU A 43 -2.63 0.04 3.62
N GLU A 44 -3.49 0.42 2.68
CA GLU A 44 -4.37 1.59 2.81
C GLU A 44 -5.40 1.40 3.93
N GLU A 45 -6.04 0.23 3.99
CA GLU A 45 -7.00 -0.09 5.06
C GLU A 45 -6.36 -0.05 6.45
N ILE A 46 -5.19 -0.67 6.64
CA ILE A 46 -4.48 -0.65 7.93
C ILE A 46 -4.07 0.77 8.31
N TYR A 47 -3.63 1.58 7.35
CA TYR A 47 -3.22 2.95 7.61
C TYR A 47 -4.39 3.83 8.06
N GLU A 48 -5.56 3.70 7.43
CA GLU A 48 -6.77 4.40 7.86
C GLU A 48 -7.24 3.96 9.25
N LEU A 49 -7.24 2.64 9.54
CA LEU A 49 -7.54 2.13 10.88
C LEU A 49 -6.56 2.67 11.93
N SER A 50 -5.26 2.70 11.61
CA SER A 50 -4.20 3.22 12.50
C SER A 50 -4.32 4.73 12.74
N LYS A 51 -5.03 5.46 11.87
CA LYS A 51 -5.34 6.88 12.05
C LYS A 51 -6.58 7.08 12.92
N GLN A 52 -7.62 6.29 12.70
CA GLN A 52 -8.86 6.31 13.49
C GLN A 52 -8.58 6.02 14.97
N GLU A 53 -7.71 5.04 15.28
CA GLU A 53 -7.32 4.74 16.66
C GLU A 53 -6.65 5.94 17.37
N LYS A 54 -5.90 6.78 16.65
CA LYS A 54 -5.28 7.99 17.23
C LYS A 54 -6.28 9.11 17.52
N GLU A 55 -7.35 9.21 16.73
CA GLU A 55 -8.42 10.19 16.95
C GLU A 55 -9.33 9.77 18.10
N GLU A 56 -9.58 8.47 18.28
CA GLU A 56 -10.35 7.96 19.42
C GLU A 56 -9.60 8.02 20.76
N GLU A 57 -8.26 7.97 20.75
CA GLU A 57 -7.44 8.07 21.97
C GLU A 57 -7.38 9.49 22.57
N TYR A 58 -7.78 10.53 21.80
CA TYR A 58 -7.85 11.93 22.24
C TYR A 58 -9.22 12.57 21.91
N PRO A 59 -10.30 12.21 22.62
CA PRO A 59 -11.59 12.86 22.47
C PRO A 59 -11.61 14.12 23.36
N PHE A 60 -11.06 15.23 22.87
CA PHE A 60 -11.16 16.54 23.53
C PHE A 60 -11.90 17.54 22.66
#